data_AF-A0A8C5MSA3-F1
#
_entry.id   AF-A0A8C5MSA3-F1
#
_cell.length_a   1.000
_cell.length_b   1.000
_cell.length_c   1.000
_cell.angle_alpha   90.00
_cell.angle_beta   90.00
_cell.angle_gamma   90.00
#
_symmetry.space_group_name_H-M   'P 1'
#
loop_
_entity.id
_entity.type
_entity.pdbx_description
1 polymer ?
#
loop_
_entity_poly.entity_id
_entity_poly.type
_entity_poly.pdbx_seq_one_letter_code
_entity_poly.pdbx_strand_id
1 'polypeptide(L)'
;VREIFLPQITIFMDNRHFSYKEWERLKHFIPPFGWMTLNYTDIKEVISALPHLSDQQILLSARKTEAPRCVSCAVVGNGGILNGSRLGKEINEHDYVFRLNGAVTKGYERDVGNRTSFYGFTASTVISSLHYLRTEGFPNIPISYILFTEGQRDFEWLEALQKNKSISKGSLKAYSHPYNFFSFTASSTQPRNNTEKAHSKIQYKYWAIYRPTTGALVLLTALHLCDTVSAYGFMTEDYKSYSNHYYDKYKKEMILYANHDFLLEKNLWRYLHQENIMKLYQRT
;
A
#
# COMPACT_ATOMS: atom_id res chain seq x y z
N VAL A 1 16.24 -0.51 -16.58
CA VAL A 1 15.71 -1.10 -15.31
C VAL A 1 16.80 -1.64 -14.39
N ARG A 2 17.80 -2.41 -14.89
CA ARG A 2 18.89 -2.96 -14.07
C ARG A 2 19.65 -1.94 -13.22
N GLU A 3 19.77 -0.69 -13.67
CA GLU A 3 20.45 0.38 -12.91
C GLU A 3 19.55 1.12 -11.90
N ILE A 4 18.24 0.85 -11.90
CA ILE A 4 17.25 1.57 -11.06
C ILE A 4 16.69 0.66 -9.96
N PHE A 5 16.52 -0.63 -10.24
CA PHE A 5 15.98 -1.61 -9.28
C PHE A 5 17.05 -2.03 -8.27
N LEU A 6 16.71 -1.99 -6.98
CA LEU A 6 17.61 -2.35 -5.88
C LEU A 6 17.12 -3.66 -5.22
N PRO A 7 17.62 -4.83 -5.64
CA PRO A 7 17.06 -6.12 -5.21
C PRO A 7 17.25 -6.42 -3.72
N GLN A 8 18.21 -5.78 -3.06
CA GLN A 8 18.53 -5.98 -1.64
C GLN A 8 18.02 -4.84 -0.75
N ILE A 9 17.11 -3.99 -1.25
CA ILE A 9 16.57 -2.90 -0.46
C ILE A 9 15.70 -3.45 0.67
N THR A 10 15.84 -2.87 1.86
CA THR A 10 14.94 -3.16 2.97
C THR A 10 13.54 -2.63 2.68
N ILE A 11 12.61 -3.55 2.39
CA ILE A 11 11.20 -3.23 2.19
C ILE A 11 10.51 -2.98 3.52
N PHE A 12 10.91 -3.65 4.61
CA PHE A 12 10.16 -3.65 5.87
C PHE A 12 11.02 -3.21 7.05
N MET A 13 10.47 -2.31 7.85
CA MET A 13 11.07 -1.83 9.08
C MET A 13 10.69 -2.72 10.26
N ASP A 14 11.69 -3.04 11.07
CA ASP A 14 11.56 -3.63 12.40
C ASP A 14 12.44 -2.84 13.39
N ASN A 15 12.47 -3.30 14.63
CA ASN A 15 13.23 -2.64 15.70
C ASN A 15 14.75 -2.54 15.44
N ARG A 16 15.35 -3.38 14.58
CA ARG A 16 16.81 -3.34 14.27
C ARG A 16 17.16 -2.17 13.35
N HIS A 17 16.18 -1.68 12.59
CA HIS A 17 16.38 -0.63 11.61
C HIS A 17 16.27 0.78 12.22
N PHE A 18 15.88 0.90 13.49
CA PHE A 18 15.72 2.18 14.16
C PHE A 18 16.85 2.44 15.16
N SER A 19 17.69 3.43 14.84
CA SER A 19 18.75 3.93 15.72
C SER A 19 18.72 5.45 15.76
N TYR A 20 19.35 6.06 16.76
CA TYR A 20 19.48 7.52 16.81
C TYR A 20 20.20 8.07 15.56
N LYS A 21 21.21 7.35 15.05
CA LYS A 21 21.89 7.71 13.79
C LYS A 21 20.93 7.69 12.59
N GLU A 22 20.06 6.68 12.51
CA GLU A 22 19.08 6.58 11.44
C GLU A 22 17.99 7.65 11.55
N TRP A 23 17.56 7.98 12.78
CA TRP A 23 16.67 9.09 13.06
C TRP A 23 17.27 10.42 12.56
N GLU A 24 18.51 10.74 12.96
CA GLU A 24 19.20 11.96 12.54
C GLU A 24 19.35 12.04 11.01
N ARG A 25 19.58 10.90 10.34
CA ARG A 25 19.65 10.82 8.88
C ARG A 25 18.30 11.14 8.22
N LEU A 26 17.19 10.69 8.79
CA LEU A 26 15.87 10.69 8.16
C LEU A 26 14.92 11.78 8.65
N LYS A 27 15.20 12.47 9.76
CA LYS A 27 14.37 13.57 10.29
C LYS A 27 14.26 14.78 9.36
N HIS A 28 15.09 14.84 8.32
CA HIS A 28 15.10 15.89 7.30
C HIS A 28 14.21 15.57 6.08
N PHE A 29 13.57 14.41 6.04
CA PHE A 29 12.66 14.03 4.96
C PHE A 29 11.25 13.85 5.51
N ILE A 30 10.26 14.35 4.78
CA ILE A 30 8.85 14.18 5.16
C ILE A 30 8.44 12.71 5.10
N PRO A 31 7.51 12.25 5.95
CA PRO A 31 6.84 10.98 5.74
C PRO A 31 6.19 10.89 4.34
N PRO A 32 6.19 9.72 3.68
CA PRO A 32 6.72 8.43 4.14
C PRO A 32 8.24 8.25 3.91
N PHE A 33 8.95 9.28 3.46
CA PHE A 33 10.38 9.21 3.13
C PHE A 33 11.32 9.41 4.34
N GLY A 34 10.79 9.84 5.48
CA GLY A 34 11.54 10.03 6.71
C GLY A 34 10.66 10.45 7.89
N TRP A 35 11.24 11.19 8.83
CA TRP A 35 10.62 11.51 10.13
C TRP A 35 10.43 13.00 10.38
N MET A 36 10.51 13.84 9.34
CA MET A 36 10.30 15.28 9.51
C MET A 36 8.97 15.53 10.19
N THR A 37 8.98 16.43 11.18
CA THR A 37 7.86 16.82 12.04
C THR A 37 7.33 15.77 13.01
N LEU A 38 7.87 14.54 13.01
CA LEU A 38 7.49 13.50 13.96
C LEU A 38 8.27 13.62 15.28
N ASN A 39 7.69 13.08 16.37
CA ASN A 39 8.33 13.07 17.68
C ASN A 39 9.23 11.84 17.86
N TYR A 40 10.51 12.04 18.17
CA TYR A 40 11.46 10.94 18.33
C TYR A 40 11.03 9.89 19.37
N THR A 41 10.54 10.33 20.52
CA THR A 41 10.18 9.44 21.63
C THR A 41 9.01 8.54 21.24
N ASP A 42 7.95 9.12 20.65
CA ASP A 42 6.77 8.39 20.19
C ASP A 42 7.15 7.33 19.15
N ILE A 43 7.93 7.74 18.16
CA ILE A 43 8.35 6.86 17.07
C ILE A 43 9.27 5.74 17.58
N LYS A 44 10.22 6.07 18.45
CA LYS A 44 11.13 5.10 19.06
C LYS A 44 10.34 4.04 19.82
N GLU A 45 9.36 4.45 20.61
CA GLU A 45 8.54 3.53 21.41
C GLU A 45 7.80 2.53 20.51
N VAL A 46 7.14 3.03 19.46
CA VAL A 46 6.35 2.21 18.52
C VAL A 46 7.23 1.23 17.74
N ILE A 47 8.36 1.68 17.21
CA ILE A 47 9.23 0.84 16.38
C ILE A 47 10.00 -0.17 17.22
N SER A 48 10.41 0.20 18.45
CA SER A 48 11.08 -0.74 19.36
C SER A 48 10.19 -1.92 19.75
N ALA A 49 8.86 -1.73 19.71
CA ALA A 49 7.86 -2.77 19.97
C ALA A 49 7.53 -3.62 18.73
N LEU A 50 8.07 -3.31 17.54
CA LEU A 50 7.88 -4.16 16.37
C LEU A 50 8.62 -5.49 16.52
N PRO A 51 8.00 -6.63 16.15
CA PRO A 51 8.68 -7.92 16.21
C PRO A 51 9.84 -7.95 15.23
N HIS A 52 10.83 -8.79 15.54
CA HIS A 52 11.88 -9.10 14.56
C HIS A 52 11.25 -9.86 13.41
N LEU A 53 11.32 -9.29 12.21
CA LEU A 53 10.97 -10.01 11.00
C LEU A 53 12.21 -10.82 10.62
N SER A 54 12.17 -12.13 10.83
CA SER A 54 13.21 -13.06 10.38
C SER A 54 13.20 -13.08 8.86
N ASP A 55 14.03 -12.22 8.30
CA ASP A 55 14.17 -11.87 6.90
C ASP A 55 12.93 -11.23 6.27
N GLN A 56 13.14 -10.47 5.19
CA GLN A 56 12.13 -9.66 4.46
C GLN A 56 11.06 -10.52 3.75
N GLN A 57 10.85 -11.73 4.25
CA GLN A 57 10.16 -12.84 3.64
C GLN A 57 8.75 -12.98 4.19
N ILE A 58 7.96 -11.90 4.12
CA ILE A 58 6.51 -12.01 4.31
C ILE A 58 5.94 -13.14 3.43
N LEU A 59 6.53 -13.35 2.24
CA LEU A 59 6.13 -14.42 1.32
C LEU A 59 6.82 -15.78 1.59
N LEU A 60 8.06 -15.83 2.10
CA LEU A 60 8.83 -17.09 2.18
C LEU A 60 8.70 -17.81 3.54
N SER A 61 8.16 -17.16 4.58
CA SER A 61 7.83 -17.85 5.83
C SER A 61 6.74 -18.92 5.65
N ALA A 62 5.90 -18.80 4.62
CA ALA A 62 4.85 -19.75 4.29
C ALA A 62 5.32 -21.00 3.50
N ARG A 63 6.59 -21.06 3.06
CA ARG A 63 7.05 -22.09 2.09
C ARG A 63 8.41 -22.73 2.43
N LYS A 64 8.76 -22.86 3.71
CA LYS A 64 10.05 -23.50 4.13
C LYS A 64 10.18 -24.99 3.75
N THR A 65 9.11 -25.64 3.28
CA THR A 65 9.07 -27.10 3.06
C THR A 65 8.84 -27.54 1.61
N GLU A 66 8.73 -26.63 0.64
CA GLU A 66 8.47 -26.96 -0.77
C GLU A 66 9.60 -26.49 -1.69
N ALA A 67 9.78 -27.17 -2.82
CA ALA A 67 10.74 -26.79 -3.86
C ALA A 67 10.50 -25.34 -4.34
N PRO A 68 11.55 -24.59 -4.73
CA PRO A 68 11.41 -23.21 -5.16
C PRO A 68 10.50 -23.13 -6.40
N ARG A 69 9.30 -22.56 -6.21
CA ARG A 69 8.34 -22.25 -7.27
C ARG A 69 8.22 -20.75 -7.43
N CYS A 70 8.16 -20.30 -8.70
CA CYS A 70 7.85 -18.94 -9.10
C CYS A 70 6.59 -18.41 -8.37
N VAL A 71 6.75 -17.32 -7.63
CA VAL A 71 5.70 -16.63 -6.88
C VAL A 71 4.99 -15.63 -7.78
N SER A 72 3.71 -15.86 -8.05
CA SER A 72 2.87 -14.91 -8.79
C SER A 72 2.01 -14.07 -7.85
N CYS A 73 1.94 -12.77 -8.12
CA CYS A 73 1.18 -11.82 -7.31
C CYS A 73 0.22 -10.99 -8.14
N ALA A 74 -1.04 -10.93 -7.72
CA ALA A 74 -2.01 -9.98 -8.23
C ALA A 74 -2.07 -8.77 -7.29
N VAL A 75 -1.92 -7.56 -7.83
CA VAL A 75 -2.16 -6.32 -7.10
C VAL A 75 -3.42 -5.68 -7.63
N VAL A 76 -4.43 -5.55 -6.77
CA VAL A 76 -5.76 -5.06 -7.12
C VAL A 76 -5.96 -3.66 -6.54
N GLY A 77 -5.81 -2.66 -7.39
CA GLY A 77 -6.26 -1.29 -7.15
C GLY A 77 -7.76 -1.15 -7.28
N ASN A 78 -8.28 0.03 -6.95
CA ASN A 78 -9.72 0.25 -6.83
C ASN A 78 -10.37 0.93 -8.05
N GLY A 79 -9.62 1.10 -9.14
CA GLY A 79 -10.06 1.87 -10.31
C GLY A 79 -11.28 1.30 -11.02
N GLY A 80 -12.11 2.17 -11.58
CA GLY A 80 -13.35 1.80 -12.28
C GLY A 80 -13.18 0.89 -13.49
N ILE A 81 -11.98 0.77 -14.04
CA ILE A 81 -11.64 -0.15 -15.13
C ILE A 81 -11.97 -1.62 -14.79
N LEU A 82 -12.11 -1.98 -13.51
CA LEU A 82 -12.49 -3.34 -13.11
C LEU A 82 -13.98 -3.62 -13.18
N ASN A 83 -14.87 -2.61 -13.19
CA ASN A 83 -16.32 -2.84 -13.17
C ASN A 83 -16.82 -3.55 -14.44
N GLY A 84 -17.29 -4.80 -14.33
CA GLY A 84 -17.69 -5.65 -15.44
C GLY A 84 -16.53 -6.29 -16.21
N SER A 85 -15.30 -6.25 -15.68
CA SER A 85 -14.11 -6.84 -16.30
C SER A 85 -14.08 -8.37 -16.26
N ARG A 86 -14.80 -8.98 -15.31
CA ARG A 86 -14.85 -10.43 -15.07
C ARG A 86 -13.48 -11.09 -14.75
N LEU A 87 -12.52 -10.32 -14.26
CA LEU A 87 -11.16 -10.81 -13.96
C LEU A 87 -11.04 -11.57 -12.63
N GLY A 88 -12.11 -11.68 -11.85
CA GLY A 88 -12.05 -12.20 -10.50
C GLY A 88 -11.49 -13.61 -10.39
N LYS A 89 -11.71 -14.45 -11.42
CA LYS A 89 -11.12 -15.79 -11.51
C LYS A 89 -9.59 -15.72 -11.69
N GLU A 90 -9.12 -14.95 -12.68
CA GLU A 90 -7.68 -14.76 -12.95
C GLU A 90 -6.95 -14.16 -11.73
N ILE A 91 -7.55 -13.17 -11.08
CA ILE A 91 -7.00 -12.57 -9.86
C ILE A 91 -6.83 -13.63 -8.77
N ASN A 92 -7.85 -14.47 -8.56
CA ASN A 92 -7.83 -15.52 -7.55
C ASN A 92 -6.88 -16.68 -7.87
N GLU A 93 -6.40 -16.82 -9.11
CA GLU A 93 -5.43 -17.86 -9.52
C GLU A 93 -3.98 -17.52 -9.12
N HIS A 94 -3.69 -16.27 -8.75
CA HIS A 94 -2.36 -15.88 -8.27
C HIS A 94 -2.06 -16.48 -6.89
N ASP A 95 -0.78 -16.65 -6.58
CA ASP A 95 -0.36 -17.18 -5.27
C ASP A 95 -0.79 -16.24 -4.15
N TYR A 96 -0.49 -14.95 -4.32
CA TYR A 96 -0.81 -13.89 -3.39
C TYR A 96 -1.63 -12.79 -4.05
N VAL A 97 -2.63 -12.28 -3.32
CA VAL A 97 -3.46 -11.16 -3.77
C VAL A 97 -3.28 -9.98 -2.83
N PHE A 98 -2.71 -8.90 -3.34
CA PHE A 98 -2.58 -7.63 -2.63
C PHE A 98 -3.78 -6.76 -2.93
N ARG A 99 -4.42 -6.23 -1.89
CA ARG A 99 -5.50 -5.24 -1.97
C ARG A 99 -5.16 -4.02 -1.12
N LEU A 100 -5.87 -2.92 -1.32
CA LEU A 100 -5.59 -1.69 -0.59
C LEU A 100 -6.80 -0.75 -0.52
N ASN A 101 -6.79 0.13 0.49
CA ASN A 101 -7.82 1.17 0.68
C ASN A 101 -9.25 0.59 0.61
N GLY A 102 -10.18 1.21 -0.13
CA GLY A 102 -11.57 0.75 -0.27
C GLY A 102 -11.75 -0.54 -1.08
N ALA A 103 -11.11 -1.64 -0.69
CA ALA A 103 -11.12 -2.91 -1.42
C ALA A 103 -12.43 -3.69 -1.20
N VAL A 104 -13.54 -3.19 -1.74
CA VAL A 104 -14.86 -3.84 -1.67
C VAL A 104 -14.90 -5.08 -2.56
N THR A 105 -15.03 -6.27 -1.98
CA THR A 105 -15.18 -7.52 -2.77
C THR A 105 -16.62 -7.98 -2.88
N LYS A 106 -17.43 -7.76 -1.84
CA LYS A 106 -18.83 -8.22 -1.78
C LYS A 106 -19.65 -7.63 -2.91
N GLY A 107 -20.24 -8.49 -3.75
CA GLY A 107 -21.03 -8.10 -4.93
C GLY A 107 -20.20 -7.77 -6.17
N TYR A 108 -18.87 -7.77 -6.07
CA TYR A 108 -17.93 -7.52 -7.18
C TYR A 108 -16.97 -8.70 -7.40
N GLU A 109 -17.21 -9.85 -6.78
CA GLU A 109 -16.29 -11.00 -6.79
C GLU A 109 -15.99 -11.50 -8.20
N ARG A 110 -16.95 -11.38 -9.12
CA ARG A 110 -16.76 -11.75 -10.52
C ARG A 110 -15.69 -10.89 -11.19
N ASP A 111 -15.58 -9.63 -10.81
CA ASP A 111 -14.68 -8.66 -11.41
C ASP A 111 -13.35 -8.58 -10.67
N VAL A 112 -13.39 -8.58 -9.33
CA VAL A 112 -12.21 -8.32 -8.50
C VAL A 112 -11.73 -9.52 -7.69
N GLY A 113 -12.45 -10.65 -7.73
CA GLY A 113 -12.15 -11.84 -6.93
C GLY A 113 -12.57 -11.69 -5.47
N ASN A 114 -12.27 -12.70 -4.67
CA ASN A 114 -12.60 -12.75 -3.24
C ASN A 114 -11.42 -13.14 -2.34
N ARG A 115 -10.25 -13.50 -2.92
CA ARG A 115 -9.04 -13.74 -2.15
C ARG A 115 -8.32 -12.44 -1.81
N THR A 116 -7.75 -12.39 -0.62
CA THR A 116 -6.83 -11.35 -0.18
C THR A 116 -5.75 -12.01 0.67
N SER A 117 -4.49 -11.78 0.35
CA SER A 117 -3.34 -12.25 1.13
C SER A 117 -2.75 -11.11 1.94
N PHE A 118 -2.63 -9.93 1.32
CA PHE A 118 -2.08 -8.73 1.94
C PHE A 118 -3.01 -7.55 1.71
N TYR A 119 -3.21 -6.75 2.74
CA TYR A 119 -3.98 -5.53 2.66
C TYR A 119 -3.14 -4.31 3.08
N GLY A 120 -2.83 -3.48 2.09
CA GLY A 120 -2.04 -2.26 2.24
C GLY A 120 -2.90 -1.04 2.55
N PHE A 121 -2.54 -0.26 3.57
CA PHE A 121 -3.30 0.94 3.93
C PHE A 121 -2.46 1.98 4.67
N THR A 122 -3.02 3.17 4.82
CA THR A 122 -2.64 4.14 5.85
C THR A 122 -3.80 4.27 6.84
N ALA A 123 -3.53 4.70 8.07
CA ALA A 123 -4.57 4.91 9.08
C ALA A 123 -5.67 5.86 8.55
N SER A 124 -5.29 6.83 7.71
CA SER A 124 -6.26 7.73 7.07
C SER A 124 -7.15 7.01 6.07
N THR A 125 -6.59 6.22 5.14
CA THR A 125 -7.38 5.61 4.06
C THR A 125 -8.28 4.50 4.56
N VAL A 126 -7.83 3.72 5.56
CA VAL A 126 -8.64 2.66 6.14
C VAL A 126 -9.84 3.22 6.91
N ILE A 127 -9.64 4.31 7.66
CA ILE A 127 -10.72 5.02 8.35
C ILE A 127 -11.75 5.57 7.38
N SER A 128 -11.29 6.26 6.32
CA SER A 128 -12.20 6.76 5.29
C SER A 128 -12.99 5.62 4.64
N SER A 129 -12.34 4.49 4.35
CA SER A 129 -12.99 3.32 3.77
C SER A 129 -14.03 2.72 4.73
N LEU A 130 -13.70 2.59 6.02
CA LEU A 130 -14.65 2.18 7.06
C LEU A 130 -15.82 3.16 7.22
N HIS A 131 -15.61 4.44 6.98
CA HIS A 131 -16.67 5.45 7.04
C HIS A 131 -17.65 5.31 5.87
N TYR A 132 -17.12 5.30 4.65
CA TYR A 132 -17.93 5.45 3.44
C TYR A 132 -18.41 4.13 2.86
N LEU A 133 -17.71 3.01 3.12
CA LEU A 133 -17.93 1.74 2.41
C LEU A 133 -18.44 0.61 3.31
N ARG A 134 -18.74 0.91 4.59
CA ARG A 134 -19.23 -0.10 5.55
C ARG A 134 -20.50 -0.80 5.07
N THR A 135 -21.46 -0.03 4.55
CA THR A 135 -22.72 -0.56 4.01
C THR A 135 -22.54 -1.31 2.70
N GLU A 136 -21.44 -1.04 2.00
CA GLU A 136 -21.08 -1.71 0.73
C GLU A 136 -20.26 -2.99 0.97
N GLY A 137 -20.06 -3.40 2.23
CA GLY A 137 -19.40 -4.67 2.58
C GLY A 137 -17.92 -4.54 2.97
N PHE A 138 -17.41 -3.33 3.22
CA PHE A 138 -16.05 -3.12 3.71
C PHE A 138 -15.96 -3.08 5.25
N PRO A 139 -14.96 -3.71 5.90
CA PRO A 139 -14.01 -4.68 5.38
C PRO A 139 -14.49 -6.11 5.64
N ASN A 140 -14.12 -7.03 4.76
CA ASN A 140 -14.06 -8.45 5.07
C ASN A 140 -12.68 -8.97 4.67
N ILE A 141 -11.65 -8.59 5.42
CA ILE A 141 -10.25 -8.77 5.04
C ILE A 141 -9.52 -9.52 6.15
N PRO A 142 -9.40 -10.84 6.09
CA PRO A 142 -8.48 -11.58 6.94
C PRO A 142 -7.12 -11.75 6.25
N ILE A 143 -6.06 -11.90 7.06
CA ILE A 143 -4.78 -12.60 6.83
C ILE A 143 -3.53 -11.76 7.18
N SER A 144 -3.19 -10.70 6.43
CA SER A 144 -1.98 -9.91 6.71
C SER A 144 -2.08 -8.46 6.27
N TYR A 145 -1.46 -7.56 7.03
CA TYR A 145 -1.60 -6.11 6.84
C TYR A 145 -0.26 -5.45 6.53
N ILE A 146 -0.29 -4.42 5.68
CA ILE A 146 0.90 -3.61 5.36
C ILE A 146 0.53 -2.16 5.63
N LEU A 147 1.10 -1.60 6.69
CA LEU A 147 0.86 -0.21 7.09
C LEU A 147 1.92 0.68 6.47
N PHE A 148 1.50 1.61 5.63
CA PHE A 148 2.36 2.67 5.10
C PHE A 148 2.33 3.86 6.05
N THR A 149 3.50 4.25 6.55
CA THR A 149 3.64 5.30 7.56
C THR A 149 3.81 6.67 6.89
N GLU A 150 2.70 7.33 6.59
CA GLU A 150 2.63 8.65 5.94
C GLU A 150 2.51 9.81 6.95
N GLY A 151 2.42 9.54 8.25
CA GLY A 151 2.49 10.56 9.30
C GLY A 151 2.26 10.01 10.70
N GLN A 152 2.22 10.92 11.68
CA GLN A 152 2.06 10.59 13.12
C GLN A 152 0.89 9.64 13.39
N ARG A 153 -0.23 9.84 12.70
CA ARG A 153 -1.45 9.03 12.84
C ARG A 153 -1.24 7.54 12.55
N ASP A 154 -0.33 7.21 11.64
CA ASP A 154 -0.03 5.81 11.34
C ASP A 154 0.73 5.16 12.49
N PHE A 155 1.60 5.90 13.19
CA PHE A 155 2.28 5.42 14.39
C PHE A 155 1.35 5.34 15.59
N GLU A 156 0.43 6.30 15.77
CA GLU A 156 -0.63 6.22 16.78
C GLU A 156 -1.52 4.98 16.56
N TRP A 157 -1.85 4.69 15.31
CA TRP A 157 -2.61 3.49 14.92
C TRP A 157 -1.83 2.21 15.24
N LEU A 158 -0.55 2.17 14.90
CA LEU A 158 0.33 1.05 15.17
C LEU A 158 0.51 0.80 16.67
N GLU A 159 0.72 1.86 17.46
CA GLU A 159 0.81 1.80 18.92
C GLU A 159 -0.48 1.25 19.53
N ALA A 160 -1.63 1.71 19.04
CA ALA A 160 -2.93 1.25 19.50
C ALA A 160 -3.16 -0.25 19.24
N LEU A 161 -2.74 -0.73 18.05
CA LEU A 161 -2.76 -2.16 17.72
C LEU A 161 -1.81 -2.97 18.63
N GLN A 162 -0.57 -2.51 18.82
CA GLN A 162 0.43 -3.21 19.64
C GLN A 162 0.00 -3.32 21.12
N LYS A 163 -0.55 -2.23 21.68
CA LYS A 163 -0.94 -2.16 23.10
C LYS A 163 -2.37 -2.61 23.36
N ASN A 164 -3.10 -3.02 22.32
CA ASN A 164 -4.53 -3.35 22.39
C ASN A 164 -5.34 -2.25 23.12
N LYS A 165 -5.08 -0.98 22.79
CA LYS A 165 -5.68 0.18 23.45
C LYS A 165 -6.55 0.97 22.50
N SER A 166 -7.49 1.73 23.06
CA SER A 166 -8.32 2.62 22.27
C SER A 166 -7.59 3.92 21.92
N ILE A 167 -7.82 4.44 20.71
CA ILE A 167 -7.30 5.75 20.31
C ILE A 167 -8.23 6.84 20.87
N SER A 168 -7.74 7.59 21.85
CA SER A 168 -8.54 8.54 22.64
C SER A 168 -8.45 10.00 22.16
N LYS A 169 -7.53 10.32 21.26
CA LYS A 169 -7.24 11.68 20.76
C LYS A 169 -7.01 11.69 19.24
N GLY A 170 -7.05 12.87 18.63
CA GLY A 170 -6.78 13.06 17.21
C GLY A 170 -7.92 12.66 16.27
N SER A 171 -7.66 12.72 14.96
CA SER A 171 -8.66 12.44 13.92
C SER A 171 -9.11 10.97 13.86
N LEU A 172 -8.45 10.08 14.62
CA LEU A 172 -8.72 8.65 14.65
C LEU A 172 -9.73 8.24 15.74
N LYS A 173 -10.17 9.19 16.60
CA LYS A 173 -11.07 8.92 17.73
C LYS A 173 -12.38 8.22 17.35
N ALA A 174 -12.94 8.52 16.17
CA ALA A 174 -14.17 7.87 15.69
C ALA A 174 -14.00 6.38 15.37
N TYR A 175 -12.75 5.91 15.20
CA TYR A 175 -12.38 4.53 14.90
C TYR A 175 -11.41 4.02 15.97
N SER A 176 -11.76 4.28 17.23
CA SER A 176 -10.87 4.12 18.38
C SER A 176 -10.42 2.69 18.65
N HIS A 177 -10.96 1.66 17.99
CA HIS A 177 -10.60 0.25 18.25
C HIS A 177 -10.02 -0.44 17.01
N PRO A 178 -8.75 -0.17 16.63
CA PRO A 178 -8.09 -0.80 15.48
C PRO A 178 -8.12 -2.34 15.49
N TYR A 179 -8.04 -2.95 16.68
CA TYR A 179 -8.03 -4.41 16.87
C TYR A 179 -9.35 -5.10 16.49
N ASN A 180 -10.48 -4.38 16.50
CA ASN A 180 -11.76 -4.92 16.03
C ASN A 180 -11.78 -5.16 14.52
N PHE A 181 -10.81 -4.58 13.80
CA PHE A 181 -10.74 -4.60 12.35
C PHE A 181 -9.49 -5.35 11.83
N PHE A 182 -8.43 -5.50 12.64
CA PHE A 182 -7.12 -5.95 12.18
C PHE A 182 -6.39 -6.83 13.21
N SER A 183 -5.94 -8.02 12.81
CA SER A 183 -4.98 -8.86 13.55
C SER A 183 -3.53 -8.52 13.16
N PHE A 184 -2.65 -8.33 14.14
CA PHE A 184 -1.32 -7.73 13.91
C PHE A 184 -0.36 -8.60 13.07
N THR A 185 -0.01 -8.11 11.89
CA THR A 185 1.30 -8.28 11.23
C THR A 185 1.56 -6.93 10.59
N ALA A 186 2.43 -6.10 11.17
CA ALA A 186 2.71 -4.77 10.66
C ALA A 186 4.09 -4.75 10.02
N SER A 187 4.15 -4.16 8.83
CA SER A 187 5.37 -3.98 8.08
C SER A 187 5.38 -2.57 7.50
N SER A 188 6.23 -1.69 8.05
CA SER A 188 6.39 -0.32 7.57
C SER A 188 7.43 -0.29 6.48
N THR A 189 7.05 0.17 5.29
CA THR A 189 8.01 0.37 4.20
C THR A 189 8.56 1.79 4.21
N GLN A 190 9.86 1.94 4.44
CA GLN A 190 10.54 3.21 4.17
C GLN A 190 11.45 3.05 2.96
N PRO A 191 11.26 3.88 1.90
CA PRO A 191 12.19 3.89 0.78
C PRO A 191 13.55 4.40 1.25
N ARG A 192 14.55 3.53 1.29
CA ARG A 192 15.95 3.91 1.58
C ARG A 192 16.62 4.31 0.25
N ASN A 193 17.09 5.56 0.20
CA ASN A 193 17.95 6.14 -0.84
C ASN A 193 17.39 6.08 -2.27
N ASN A 194 16.69 7.15 -2.69
CA ASN A 194 16.72 7.68 -4.07
C ASN A 194 15.98 9.04 -4.19
N THR A 195 15.98 9.86 -3.13
CA THR A 195 15.25 11.13 -3.11
C THR A 195 15.93 12.25 -3.90
N GLU A 196 17.24 12.18 -4.19
CA GLU A 196 17.91 13.28 -4.91
C GLU A 196 17.34 13.56 -6.31
N LYS A 197 16.86 12.53 -7.04
CA LYS A 197 16.30 12.71 -8.39
C LYS A 197 14.80 13.06 -8.41
N ALA A 198 14.07 12.82 -7.32
CA ALA A 198 12.64 13.15 -7.24
C ALA A 198 12.40 14.65 -7.01
N HIS A 199 13.38 15.38 -6.47
CA HIS A 199 13.24 16.77 -6.08
C HIS A 199 13.03 17.74 -7.25
N SER A 200 13.43 17.41 -8.48
CA SER A 200 13.44 18.37 -9.59
C SER A 200 12.06 18.71 -10.17
N LYS A 201 11.01 17.92 -9.86
CA LYS A 201 9.63 18.13 -10.37
C LYS A 201 8.58 18.37 -9.29
N ILE A 202 8.95 18.32 -8.01
CA ILE A 202 8.02 18.61 -6.93
C ILE A 202 7.67 20.10 -7.03
N GLN A 203 6.42 20.41 -7.41
CA GLN A 203 5.94 21.78 -7.31
C GLN A 203 6.10 22.23 -5.86
N TYR A 204 6.93 23.26 -5.64
CA TYR A 204 7.26 23.81 -4.31
C TYR A 204 6.03 24.15 -3.45
N LYS A 205 4.82 24.22 -4.02
CA LYS A 205 3.58 24.43 -3.28
C LYS A 205 3.07 23.21 -2.51
N TYR A 206 3.31 21.99 -3.02
CA TYR A 206 2.72 20.76 -2.47
C TYR A 206 3.78 19.78 -1.93
N TRP A 207 5.04 20.21 -1.86
CA TRP A 207 6.16 19.36 -1.45
C TRP A 207 5.89 18.64 -0.13
N ALA A 208 5.32 19.33 0.86
CA ALA A 208 5.11 18.81 2.22
C ALA A 208 4.07 17.67 2.30
N ILE A 209 3.26 17.49 1.26
CA ILE A 209 2.21 16.45 1.22
C ILE A 209 2.43 15.44 0.09
N TYR A 210 3.36 15.73 -0.83
CA TYR A 210 3.64 14.92 -2.01
C TYR A 210 4.17 13.53 -1.63
N ARG A 211 3.54 12.49 -2.18
CA ARG A 211 3.92 11.09 -2.00
C ARG A 211 3.26 10.19 -3.05
N PRO A 212 3.79 8.98 -3.33
CA PRO A 212 3.09 8.00 -4.13
C PRO A 212 1.73 7.63 -3.51
N THR A 213 0.78 7.20 -4.32
CA THR A 213 -0.47 6.63 -3.81
C THR A 213 -0.19 5.35 -3.04
N THR A 214 -1.09 4.97 -2.11
CA THR A 214 -1.02 3.64 -1.48
C THR A 214 -1.01 2.52 -2.53
N GLY A 215 -1.69 2.72 -3.67
CA GLY A 215 -1.68 1.79 -4.80
C GLY A 215 -0.27 1.60 -5.35
N ALA A 216 0.44 2.71 -5.61
CA ALA A 216 1.83 2.68 -6.05
C ALA A 216 2.74 2.00 -5.03
N LEU A 217 2.61 2.32 -3.74
CA LEU A 217 3.43 1.73 -2.68
C LEU A 217 3.24 0.21 -2.60
N VAL A 218 2.00 -0.28 -2.68
CA VAL A 218 1.70 -1.72 -2.69
C VAL A 218 2.21 -2.39 -3.96
N LEU A 219 2.01 -1.78 -5.13
CA LEU A 219 2.47 -2.36 -6.39
C LEU A 219 4.00 -2.47 -6.46
N LEU A 220 4.71 -1.42 -6.03
CA LEU A 220 6.16 -1.44 -5.93
C LEU A 220 6.64 -2.43 -4.86
N THR A 221 5.91 -2.60 -3.76
CA THR A 221 6.19 -3.63 -2.75
C THR A 221 6.09 -5.04 -3.37
N ALA A 222 5.01 -5.34 -4.10
CA ALA A 222 4.85 -6.63 -4.77
C ALA A 222 5.97 -6.91 -5.78
N LEU A 223 6.44 -5.89 -6.51
CA LEU A 223 7.57 -6.02 -7.45
C LEU A 223 8.90 -6.37 -6.79
N HIS A 224 9.07 -6.10 -5.49
CA HIS A 224 10.27 -6.50 -4.75
C HIS A 224 10.13 -7.86 -4.07
N LEU A 225 8.90 -8.36 -3.90
CA LEU A 225 8.63 -9.59 -3.17
C LEU A 225 8.33 -10.78 -4.08
N CYS A 226 7.76 -10.54 -5.26
CA CYS A 226 7.22 -11.57 -6.15
C CYS A 226 8.06 -11.73 -7.42
N ASP A 227 8.06 -12.94 -7.98
CA ASP A 227 8.75 -13.23 -9.24
C ASP A 227 7.97 -12.69 -10.45
N THR A 228 6.64 -12.73 -10.39
CA THR A 228 5.76 -12.13 -11.42
C THR A 228 4.64 -11.33 -10.77
N VAL A 229 4.30 -10.19 -11.39
CA VAL A 229 3.29 -9.27 -10.89
C VAL A 229 2.30 -8.90 -11.98
N SER A 230 1.02 -9.04 -11.66
CA SER A 230 -0.10 -8.54 -12.47
C SER A 230 -0.83 -7.42 -11.73
N ALA A 231 -0.97 -6.26 -12.36
CA ALA A 231 -1.62 -5.07 -11.83
C ALA A 231 -3.02 -4.91 -12.43
N TYR A 232 -4.03 -4.85 -11.55
CA TYR A 232 -5.45 -4.75 -11.89
C TYR A 232 -6.03 -3.48 -11.26
N GLY A 233 -6.86 -2.72 -11.99
CA GLY A 233 -7.53 -1.55 -11.40
C GLY A 233 -6.62 -0.33 -11.17
N PHE A 234 -5.46 -0.30 -11.82
CA PHE A 234 -4.55 0.86 -11.85
C PHE A 234 -4.90 1.79 -13.01
N MET A 235 -4.46 3.04 -12.91
CA MET A 235 -4.73 4.05 -13.93
C MET A 235 -4.05 3.70 -15.26
N THR A 236 -4.82 3.77 -16.34
CA THR A 236 -4.40 3.53 -17.74
C THR A 236 -4.64 4.77 -18.60
N GLU A 237 -4.24 4.76 -19.88
CA GLU A 237 -4.42 5.91 -20.78
C GLU A 237 -5.88 6.37 -20.90
N ASP A 238 -6.79 5.41 -20.91
CA ASP A 238 -8.23 5.58 -21.06
C ASP A 238 -8.97 5.73 -19.72
N TYR A 239 -8.28 6.11 -18.63
CA TYR A 239 -8.88 6.20 -17.28
C TYR A 239 -10.17 7.04 -17.21
N LYS A 240 -10.31 8.05 -18.09
CA LYS A 240 -11.50 8.93 -18.18
C LYS A 240 -12.76 8.20 -18.68
N SER A 241 -12.58 7.04 -19.31
CA SER A 241 -13.68 6.20 -19.79
C SER A 241 -14.43 5.53 -18.63
N TYR A 242 -13.79 5.39 -17.47
CA TYR A 242 -14.33 4.68 -16.31
C TYR A 242 -14.76 5.62 -15.18
N SER A 243 -15.49 5.08 -14.21
CA SER A 243 -15.70 5.77 -12.93
C SER A 243 -14.39 5.78 -12.13
N ASN A 244 -14.32 6.63 -11.11
CA ASN A 244 -13.20 6.68 -10.17
C ASN A 244 -12.95 5.31 -9.54
N HIS A 245 -14.00 4.68 -8.99
CA HIS A 245 -13.90 3.34 -8.41
C HIS A 245 -14.80 2.32 -9.10
N TYR A 246 -14.43 1.04 -9.06
CA TYR A 246 -15.24 -0.04 -9.65
C TYR A 246 -16.57 -0.27 -8.95
N TYR A 247 -16.68 0.14 -7.69
CA TYR A 247 -17.89 0.02 -6.87
C TYR A 247 -18.76 1.29 -6.86
N ASP A 248 -18.43 2.29 -7.68
CA ASP A 248 -19.27 3.48 -7.79
C ASP A 248 -20.59 3.15 -8.51
N LYS A 249 -21.72 3.43 -7.83
CA LYS A 249 -23.07 3.21 -8.39
C LYS A 249 -23.39 4.12 -9.59
N TYR A 250 -22.74 5.28 -9.66
CA TYR A 250 -22.85 6.25 -10.74
C TYR A 250 -21.46 6.71 -11.14
N LYS A 251 -21.26 7.05 -12.43
CA LYS A 251 -19.96 7.50 -12.92
C LYS A 251 -19.51 8.74 -12.16
N LYS A 252 -18.36 8.65 -11.50
CA LYS A 252 -17.64 9.76 -10.88
C LYS A 252 -16.32 9.93 -11.60
N GLU A 253 -15.94 11.16 -11.90
CA GLU A 253 -14.63 11.43 -12.47
C GLU A 253 -13.53 11.20 -11.42
N MET A 254 -12.36 10.76 -11.89
CA MET A 254 -11.20 10.61 -11.03
C MET A 254 -10.63 11.99 -10.67
N ILE A 255 -10.55 12.28 -9.38
CA ILE A 255 -9.97 13.52 -8.87
C ILE A 255 -8.46 13.34 -8.71
N LEU A 256 -7.69 14.18 -9.40
CA LEU A 256 -6.22 14.19 -9.33
C LEU A 256 -5.78 15.09 -8.16
N TYR A 257 -5.78 14.54 -6.95
CA TYR A 257 -5.33 15.27 -5.76
C TYR A 257 -3.83 15.60 -5.83
N ALA A 258 -3.47 16.83 -5.45
CA ALA A 258 -2.11 17.37 -5.57
C ALA A 258 -1.07 16.71 -4.67
N ASN A 259 -1.49 15.89 -3.70
CA ASN A 259 -0.58 15.12 -2.86
C ASN A 259 0.01 13.89 -3.59
N HIS A 260 -0.48 13.57 -4.79
CA HIS A 260 0.02 12.46 -5.61
C HIS A 260 0.24 12.92 -7.06
N ASP A 261 1.16 12.27 -7.78
CA ASP A 261 1.31 12.43 -9.23
C ASP A 261 0.79 11.18 -9.95
N PHE A 262 -0.52 11.12 -10.13
CA PHE A 262 -1.19 10.01 -10.81
C PHE A 262 -0.74 9.82 -12.26
N LEU A 263 -0.34 10.90 -12.94
CA LEU A 263 0.11 10.81 -14.34
C LEU A 263 1.51 10.21 -14.42
N LEU A 264 2.40 10.56 -13.48
CA LEU A 264 3.69 9.90 -13.31
C LEU A 264 3.51 8.41 -13.01
N GLU A 265 2.62 8.07 -12.09
CA GLU A 265 2.30 6.66 -11.77
C GLU A 265 1.77 5.91 -12.99
N LYS A 266 0.76 6.45 -13.69
CA LYS A 266 0.22 5.88 -14.95
C LYS A 266 1.34 5.61 -15.96
N ASN A 267 2.22 6.59 -16.18
CA ASN A 267 3.32 6.46 -17.13
C ASN A 267 4.35 5.41 -16.69
N LEU A 268 4.62 5.29 -15.39
CA LEU A 268 5.45 4.24 -14.83
C LEU A 268 4.83 2.85 -15.06
N TRP A 269 3.53 2.68 -14.81
CA TRP A 269 2.85 1.39 -15.03
C TRP A 269 2.90 0.97 -16.50
N ARG A 270 2.67 1.93 -17.41
CA ARG A 270 2.79 1.69 -18.85
C ARG A 270 4.21 1.25 -19.23
N TYR A 271 5.23 1.95 -18.71
CA TYR A 271 6.63 1.61 -18.97
C TYR A 271 6.98 0.21 -18.45
N LEU A 272 6.66 -0.11 -17.19
CA LEU A 272 6.94 -1.42 -16.61
C LEU A 272 6.21 -2.55 -17.36
N HIS A 273 5.04 -2.26 -17.91
CA HIS A 273 4.32 -3.19 -18.76
C HIS A 273 5.00 -3.43 -20.11
N GLN A 274 5.42 -2.36 -20.80
CA GLN A 274 6.11 -2.44 -22.09
C GLN A 274 7.46 -3.18 -21.98
N GLU A 275 8.14 -3.02 -20.85
CA GLU A 275 9.41 -3.70 -20.54
C GLU A 275 9.23 -5.14 -20.04
N ASN A 276 8.00 -5.68 -20.03
CA ASN A 276 7.67 -7.03 -19.53
C ASN A 276 8.09 -7.29 -18.08
N ILE A 277 8.16 -6.24 -17.25
CA ILE A 277 8.47 -6.36 -15.81
C ILE A 277 7.21 -6.70 -15.02
N MET A 278 6.06 -6.19 -15.47
CA MET A 278 4.76 -6.49 -14.88
C MET A 278 3.67 -6.57 -15.96
N LYS A 279 2.60 -7.32 -15.71
CA LYS A 279 1.41 -7.30 -16.57
C LYS A 279 0.45 -6.22 -16.06
N LEU A 280 0.19 -5.18 -16.84
CA LEU A 280 -0.85 -4.20 -16.53
C LEU A 280 -2.13 -4.57 -17.24
N TYR A 281 -3.23 -4.76 -16.50
CA TYR A 281 -4.55 -4.91 -17.11
C TYR A 281 -4.98 -3.60 -17.78
N GLN A 282 -5.33 -3.71 -19.05
CA GLN A 282 -5.88 -2.64 -19.89
C GLN A 282 -7.09 -3.23 -20.62
N ARG A 283 -8.13 -2.43 -20.86
CA ARG A 283 -9.23 -2.87 -21.73
C ARG A 283 -8.83 -2.68 -23.18
N THR A 284 -9.20 -3.67 -24.00
CA THR A 284 -9.14 -3.61 -25.47
C THR A 284 -10.41 -3.03 -26.04
#